data_AF-A0A2E6HGS1-F1
#
_entry.id   AF-A0A2E6HGS1-F1
#
_cell.length_a   1.000
_cell.length_b   1.000
_cell.length_c   1.000
_cell.angle_alpha   90.00
_cell.angle_beta   90.00
_cell.angle_gamma   90.00
#
_symmetry.space_group_name_H-M   'P 1'
#
loop_
_entity.id
_entity.type
_entity.pdbx_description
1 polymer ?
#
loop_
_entity_poly.entity_id
_entity_poly.type
_entity_poly.pdbx_seq_one_letter_code
_entity_poly.pdbx_strand_id
1 'polypeptide(L)'
;MEIGHSKIPWRVLVMFFLLTLVLYVCGFYGFEHFRVRKGPWTVEFDLKSSSPTMKINQMALGIEDFKIIFEGVNTNGLTSGLVSFDNPKLNAQPMDKTPESSQELKQSAFTVPFGECVYQDLMFLPGVVTMNLLGHEIELMPRTLVIDKKEIPWSTKEGAVIVFPFDSKD
;
A
#
# COMPACT_ATOMS: atom_id res chain seq x y z
N MET A 1 51.66 14.86 26.90
CA MET A 1 50.68 13.94 26.27
C MET A 1 50.71 14.26 24.78
N GLU A 2 51.57 13.58 24.03
CA GLU A 2 51.72 13.84 22.60
C GLU A 2 50.53 13.27 21.83
N ILE A 3 49.80 14.13 21.14
CA ILE A 3 48.74 13.71 20.22
C ILE A 3 49.44 13.26 18.95
N GLY A 4 49.64 11.95 18.80
CA GLY A 4 50.25 11.36 17.61
C GLY A 4 49.48 11.73 16.35
N HIS A 5 50.09 12.52 15.47
CA HIS A 5 49.56 12.84 14.15
C HIS A 5 49.50 11.58 13.28
N SER A 6 48.34 10.94 13.27
CA SER A 6 48.00 9.91 12.29
C SER A 6 48.02 10.52 10.87
N LYS A 7 49.06 10.24 10.08
CA LYS A 7 49.16 10.66 8.68
C LYS A 7 48.37 9.70 7.79
N ILE A 8 47.04 9.67 7.92
CA ILE A 8 46.21 8.93 6.97
C ILE A 8 46.42 9.58 5.59
N PRO A 9 46.95 8.85 4.60
CA PRO A 9 47.21 9.43 3.30
C PRO A 9 45.88 9.77 2.64
N TRP A 10 45.76 10.98 2.07
CA TRP A 10 44.50 11.46 1.47
C TRP A 10 43.92 10.49 0.42
N ARG A 11 44.77 9.72 -0.26
CA ARG A 11 44.38 8.67 -1.21
C ARG A 11 43.54 7.57 -0.57
N VAL A 12 43.85 7.18 0.67
CA VAL A 12 43.09 6.19 1.42
C VAL A 12 41.73 6.75 1.83
N LEU A 13 41.67 8.02 2.24
CA LEU A 13 40.39 8.69 2.53
C LEU A 13 39.49 8.75 1.29
N VAL A 14 40.04 9.13 0.14
CA VAL A 14 39.30 9.15 -1.14
C VAL A 14 38.87 7.75 -1.56
N MET A 15 39.74 6.75 -1.41
CA MET A 15 39.39 5.36 -1.70
C MET A 15 38.21 4.89 -0.85
N PHE A 16 38.23 5.13 0.47
CA PHE A 16 37.12 4.78 1.35
C PHE A 16 35.84 5.53 0.98
N PHE A 17 35.93 6.84 0.70
CA PHE A 17 34.78 7.63 0.26
C PHE A 17 34.16 7.06 -1.01
N LEU A 18 34.97 6.76 -2.03
CA LEU A 18 34.49 6.19 -3.29
C LEU A 18 33.91 4.79 -3.09
N LEU A 19 34.54 3.95 -2.25
CA LEU A 19 34.01 2.63 -1.91
C LEU A 19 32.64 2.74 -1.23
N THR A 20 32.51 3.61 -0.23
CA THR A 20 31.24 3.85 0.46
C THR A 20 30.18 4.41 -0.51
N LEU A 21 30.55 5.31 -1.41
CA LEU A 21 29.65 5.86 -2.42
C LEU A 21 29.14 4.76 -3.36
N VAL A 22 30.02 3.89 -3.85
CA VAL A 22 29.63 2.76 -4.71
C VAL A 22 28.70 1.81 -3.97
N LEU A 23 29.03 1.44 -2.73
CA LEU A 23 28.17 0.56 -1.92
C LEU A 23 26.80 1.19 -1.66
N TYR A 24 26.75 2.48 -1.36
CA TYR A 24 25.51 3.22 -1.17
C TYR A 24 24.66 3.21 -2.44
N VAL A 25 25.24 3.56 -3.59
CA VAL A 25 24.55 3.60 -4.89
C VAL A 25 24.02 2.20 -5.24
N CYS A 26 24.87 1.18 -5.20
CA CYS A 26 24.46 -0.20 -5.49
C CYS A 26 23.36 -0.70 -4.54
N GLY A 27 23.49 -0.42 -3.24
CA GLY A 27 22.49 -0.76 -2.24
C GLY A 27 21.16 -0.06 -2.51
N PHE A 28 21.18 1.26 -2.65
CA PHE A 28 19.98 2.07 -2.88
C PHE A 28 19.22 1.63 -4.13
N TYR A 29 19.88 1.54 -5.27
CA TYR A 29 19.23 1.10 -6.52
C TYR A 29 18.82 -0.37 -6.48
N GLY A 30 19.58 -1.23 -5.80
CA GLY A 30 19.20 -2.62 -5.58
C GLY A 30 17.90 -2.73 -4.78
N PHE A 31 17.79 -2.02 -3.66
CA PHE A 31 16.58 -2.00 -2.84
C PHE A 31 15.39 -1.40 -3.57
N GLU A 32 15.57 -0.29 -4.28
CA GLU A 32 14.49 0.29 -5.10
C GLU A 32 14.01 -0.69 -6.17
N HIS A 33 14.93 -1.40 -6.85
CA HIS A 33 14.56 -2.44 -7.80
C HIS A 33 13.75 -3.57 -7.13
N PHE A 34 14.20 -4.06 -5.96
CA PHE A 34 13.46 -5.08 -5.23
C PHE A 34 12.07 -4.61 -4.77
N ARG A 35 11.94 -3.33 -4.38
CA ARG A 35 10.68 -2.72 -3.99
C ARG A 35 9.67 -2.73 -5.13
N VAL A 36 10.06 -2.29 -6.32
CA VAL A 36 9.11 -2.04 -7.42
C VAL A 36 8.90 -3.22 -8.37
N ARG A 37 9.77 -4.24 -8.37
CA ARG A 37 9.77 -5.30 -9.40
C ARG A 37 8.45 -6.06 -9.59
N LYS A 38 7.60 -6.15 -8.56
CA LYS A 38 6.32 -6.86 -8.63
C LYS A 38 5.15 -5.96 -9.06
N GLY A 39 5.35 -4.64 -9.06
CA GLY A 39 4.29 -3.66 -9.31
C GLY A 39 3.30 -3.51 -8.15
N PRO A 40 2.54 -2.41 -8.12
CA PRO A 40 1.59 -2.10 -7.05
C PRO A 40 0.29 -2.89 -7.16
N TRP A 41 -0.60 -2.71 -6.19
CA TRP A 41 -2.03 -2.97 -6.38
C TRP A 41 -2.63 -1.86 -7.25
N THR A 42 -3.42 -2.25 -8.25
CA THR A 42 -4.22 -1.31 -9.04
C THR A 42 -5.69 -1.63 -8.85
N VAL A 43 -6.46 -0.64 -8.42
CA VAL A 43 -7.88 -0.78 -8.13
C VAL A 43 -8.68 0.17 -8.99
N GLU A 44 -9.57 -0.37 -9.81
CA GLU A 44 -10.54 0.39 -10.59
C GLU A 44 -11.90 0.40 -9.87
N PHE A 45 -12.46 1.58 -9.66
CA PHE A 45 -13.77 1.79 -9.08
C PHE A 45 -14.75 2.20 -10.18
N ASP A 46 -15.71 1.33 -10.50
CA ASP A 46 -16.68 1.50 -11.58
C ASP A 46 -18.10 1.67 -11.02
N LEU A 47 -18.75 2.77 -11.43
CA LEU A 47 -20.15 3.08 -11.12
C LEU A 47 -21.07 2.95 -12.34
N LYS A 48 -20.52 2.62 -13.52
CA LYS A 48 -21.31 2.51 -14.77
C LYS A 48 -22.12 1.22 -14.82
N SER A 49 -21.70 0.19 -14.08
CA SER A 49 -22.47 -1.02 -13.86
C SER A 49 -23.69 -0.74 -12.99
N SER A 50 -24.73 -1.58 -13.10
CA SER A 50 -25.95 -1.48 -12.28
C SER A 50 -25.69 -1.52 -10.78
N SER A 51 -24.56 -2.10 -10.36
CA SER A 51 -24.07 -2.15 -8.99
C SER A 51 -22.63 -1.61 -8.96
N PRO A 52 -22.24 -0.77 -7.97
CA PRO A 52 -20.86 -0.32 -7.81
C PRO A 52 -19.91 -1.51 -7.75
N THR A 53 -18.89 -1.49 -8.60
CA THR A 53 -17.94 -2.59 -8.74
C THR A 53 -16.52 -2.08 -8.56
N MET A 54 -15.75 -2.78 -7.75
CA MET A 54 -14.32 -2.58 -7.60
C MET A 54 -13.59 -3.72 -8.32
N LYS A 55 -12.66 -3.42 -9.22
CA LYS A 55 -11.80 -4.42 -9.88
C LYS A 55 -10.38 -4.29 -9.37
N ILE A 56 -9.79 -5.41 -8.99
CA ILE A 56 -8.45 -5.50 -8.43
C ILE A 56 -7.54 -6.17 -9.45
N ASN A 57 -6.39 -5.54 -9.68
CA ASN A 57 -5.37 -6.00 -10.60
C ASN A 57 -4.01 -6.06 -9.92
N GLN A 58 -3.30 -7.17 -10.13
CA GLN A 58 -1.93 -7.37 -9.70
C GLN A 58 -1.21 -8.38 -10.63
N MET A 59 -0.31 -7.85 -11.47
CA MET A 59 0.39 -8.60 -12.51
C MET A 59 1.30 -9.72 -11.99
N ALA A 60 2.16 -9.46 -11.01
CA ALA A 60 3.10 -10.44 -10.47
C ALA A 60 2.45 -11.59 -9.70
N LEU A 61 1.19 -11.41 -9.27
CA LEU A 61 0.36 -12.45 -8.65
C LEU A 61 -0.58 -13.15 -9.66
N GLY A 62 -0.64 -12.69 -10.91
CA GLY A 62 -1.58 -13.20 -11.92
C GLY A 62 -3.03 -12.89 -11.62
N ILE A 63 -3.29 -11.83 -10.84
CA ILE A 63 -4.63 -11.37 -10.49
C ILE A 63 -5.05 -10.34 -11.54
N GLU A 64 -6.03 -10.68 -12.36
CA GLU A 64 -6.56 -9.82 -13.42
C GLU A 64 -8.07 -9.68 -13.24
N ASP A 65 -8.55 -8.43 -13.18
CA ASP A 65 -9.96 -8.07 -13.08
C ASP A 65 -10.76 -8.82 -11.99
N PHE A 66 -10.14 -9.08 -10.84
CA PHE A 66 -10.85 -9.67 -9.70
C PHE A 66 -11.91 -8.68 -9.19
N LYS A 67 -13.18 -9.09 -9.15
CA LYS A 67 -14.29 -8.16 -8.89
C LYS A 67 -14.81 -8.26 -7.46
N ILE A 68 -15.12 -7.11 -6.89
CA ILE A 68 -15.96 -6.98 -5.70
C ILE A 68 -17.17 -6.14 -6.10
N ILE A 69 -18.36 -6.72 -6.00
CA ILE A 69 -19.63 -6.09 -6.38
C ILE A 69 -20.35 -5.71 -5.10
N PHE A 70 -20.61 -4.42 -4.91
CA PHE A 70 -21.38 -3.92 -3.79
C PHE A 70 -22.85 -3.84 -4.19
N GLU A 71 -23.68 -4.73 -3.66
CA GLU A 71 -25.12 -4.75 -3.94
C GLU A 71 -25.91 -4.00 -2.87
N GLY A 72 -27.04 -3.39 -3.25
CA GLY A 72 -27.93 -2.71 -2.29
C GLY A 72 -27.37 -1.44 -1.64
N VAL A 73 -26.22 -0.94 -2.09
CA VAL A 73 -25.57 0.27 -1.56
C VAL A 73 -26.11 1.54 -2.22
N ASN A 74 -26.13 2.64 -1.47
CA ASN A 74 -26.46 3.95 -2.01
C ASN A 74 -25.26 4.52 -2.79
N THR A 75 -25.48 4.88 -4.05
CA THR A 75 -24.43 5.40 -4.95
C THR A 75 -24.26 6.91 -4.90
N ASN A 76 -25.12 7.63 -4.16
CA ASN A 76 -25.05 9.08 -4.04
C ASN A 76 -23.73 9.52 -3.41
N GLY A 77 -22.97 10.34 -4.11
CA GLY A 77 -21.69 10.87 -3.65
C GLY A 77 -20.48 9.97 -3.90
N LEU A 78 -20.67 8.77 -4.46
CA LEU A 78 -19.56 7.94 -4.92
C LEU A 78 -18.96 8.49 -6.21
N THR A 79 -17.66 8.25 -6.40
CA THR A 79 -16.96 8.59 -7.63
C THR A 79 -16.37 7.34 -8.28
N SER A 80 -16.12 7.41 -9.58
CA SER A 80 -15.32 6.39 -10.28
C SER A 80 -13.88 6.86 -10.38
N GLY A 81 -12.94 5.93 -10.39
CA GLY A 81 -11.53 6.28 -10.50
C GLY A 81 -10.62 5.06 -10.49
N LEU A 82 -9.38 5.28 -10.91
CA LEU A 82 -8.31 4.30 -10.84
C LEU A 82 -7.34 4.73 -9.74
N VAL A 83 -7.06 3.83 -8.80
CA VAL A 83 -6.11 4.05 -7.71
C VAL A 83 -4.95 3.07 -7.84
N SER A 84 -3.73 3.60 -7.89
CA SER A 84 -2.49 2.83 -7.83
C SER A 84 -1.88 3.01 -6.44
N PHE A 85 -1.59 1.90 -5.76
CA PHE A 85 -0.96 1.91 -4.44
C PHE A 85 0.56 1.76 -4.57
N ASP A 86 1.23 2.82 -5.03
CA ASP A 86 2.69 2.90 -5.22
C ASP A 86 3.36 4.03 -4.44
N ASN A 87 2.56 4.94 -3.86
CA ASN A 87 3.03 6.13 -3.17
C ASN A 87 2.83 6.03 -1.65
N PRO A 88 3.87 5.69 -0.88
CA PRO A 88 3.78 5.58 0.58
C PRO A 88 3.54 6.93 1.29
N LYS A 89 3.56 8.05 0.57
CA LYS A 89 3.28 9.37 1.17
C LYS A 89 1.79 9.63 1.39
N LEU A 90 0.90 8.87 0.73
CA LEU A 90 -0.54 9.09 0.85
C LEU A 90 -1.08 8.80 2.25
N ASN A 91 -0.49 7.84 2.96
CA ASN A 91 -0.83 7.52 4.36
C ASN A 91 0.19 8.05 5.38
N ALA A 92 1.12 8.90 4.95
CA ALA A 92 2.15 9.44 5.83
C ALA A 92 1.53 10.46 6.80
N GLN A 93 1.69 10.22 8.10
CA GLN A 93 1.39 11.23 9.10
C GLN A 93 2.52 12.26 9.22
N PRO A 94 2.20 13.52 9.56
CA PRO A 94 3.21 14.41 10.12
C PRO A 94 3.74 13.80 11.42
N MET A 95 5.05 13.88 11.61
CA MET A 95 5.68 13.54 12.90
C MET A 95 5.08 14.45 13.98
N ASP A 96 4.44 13.86 15.00
CA ASP A 96 4.05 14.61 16.18
C ASP A 96 5.32 15.10 16.89
N LYS A 97 5.39 16.42 17.10
CA LYS A 97 6.56 17.08 17.70
C LYS A 97 6.38 17.35 19.19
N THR A 98 5.26 16.91 19.78
CA THR A 98 4.99 17.13 21.20
C THR A 98 5.82 16.18 22.08
N PRO A 99 6.42 16.69 23.18
CA PRO A 99 7.27 15.87 24.07
C PRO A 99 6.56 14.68 24.73
N GLU A 100 5.22 14.70 24.76
CA GLU A 100 4.38 13.68 25.39
C GLU A 100 3.91 12.58 24.42
N SER A 101 4.26 12.69 23.13
CA SER A 101 3.83 11.75 22.08
C SER A 101 4.55 10.40 22.17
N SER A 102 4.11 9.58 23.12
CA SER A 102 4.25 8.12 23.09
C SER A 102 3.01 7.43 22.48
N GLN A 103 2.15 8.15 21.78
CA GLN A 103 0.85 7.64 21.35
C GLN A 103 0.81 7.34 19.85
N GLU A 104 1.15 6.09 19.52
CA GLU A 104 0.86 5.35 18.28
C GLU A 104 1.18 6.04 16.94
N LEU A 105 2.05 5.41 16.13
CA LEU A 105 2.16 5.69 14.69
C LEU A 105 0.85 5.30 13.98
N LYS A 106 -0.21 6.11 14.10
CA LYS A 106 -1.47 5.90 13.39
C LYS A 106 -1.31 6.41 11.97
N GLN A 107 -1.12 5.55 10.98
CA GLN A 107 -1.13 5.96 9.57
C GLN A 107 -2.38 6.81 9.25
N SER A 108 -2.25 7.79 8.34
CA SER A 108 -3.37 8.67 7.99
C SER A 108 -4.25 8.03 6.94
N ALA A 109 -5.56 8.01 7.18
CA ALA A 109 -6.49 7.59 6.16
C ALA A 109 -6.54 8.64 5.03
N PHE A 110 -6.68 8.17 3.79
CA PHE A 110 -6.85 9.06 2.64
C PHE A 110 -8.00 8.58 1.77
N THR A 111 -8.68 9.53 1.12
CA THR A 111 -9.89 9.27 0.33
C THR A 111 -9.58 8.41 -0.90
N VAL A 112 -10.44 7.41 -1.12
CA VAL A 112 -10.52 6.63 -2.36
C VAL A 112 -11.98 6.66 -2.85
N PRO A 113 -12.27 6.34 -4.12
CA PRO A 113 -13.58 6.64 -4.71
C PRO A 113 -14.82 6.08 -3.99
N PHE A 114 -14.70 4.93 -3.31
CA PHE A 114 -15.79 4.30 -2.53
C PHE A 114 -15.65 4.44 -1.00
N GLY A 115 -14.71 5.25 -0.51
CA GLY A 115 -14.46 5.42 0.92
C GLY A 115 -13.05 5.93 1.21
N GLU A 116 -12.30 5.19 2.01
CA GLU A 116 -10.94 5.58 2.40
C GLU A 116 -9.99 4.39 2.48
N CYS A 117 -8.72 4.64 2.19
CA CYS A 117 -7.64 3.72 2.50
C CYS A 117 -7.15 4.04 3.91
N VAL A 118 -7.31 3.11 4.84
CA VAL A 118 -6.98 3.30 6.27
C VAL A 118 -5.57 2.83 6.61
N TYR A 119 -5.01 1.91 5.81
CA TYR A 119 -3.68 1.37 6.02
C TYR A 119 -3.02 0.97 4.70
N GLN A 120 -1.72 1.24 4.58
CA GLN A 120 -0.91 0.65 3.51
C GLN A 120 0.53 0.40 4.00
N ASP A 121 1.09 -0.75 3.64
CA ASP A 121 2.52 -1.05 3.71
C ASP A 121 3.04 -1.31 2.30
N LEU A 122 3.81 -0.35 1.79
CA LEU A 122 4.40 -0.37 0.45
C LEU A 122 5.93 -0.52 0.47
N MET A 123 6.51 -1.06 1.56
CA MET A 123 7.95 -1.29 1.68
C MET A 123 8.49 -2.16 0.54
N PHE A 124 7.71 -3.18 0.13
CA PHE A 124 7.90 -3.94 -1.10
C PHE A 124 6.55 -4.14 -1.77
N LEU A 125 6.46 -3.81 -3.06
CA LEU A 125 5.21 -3.95 -3.79
C LEU A 125 4.89 -5.44 -4.05
N PRO A 126 3.60 -5.83 -4.14
CA PRO A 126 2.42 -4.95 -4.06
C PRO A 126 2.05 -4.54 -2.62
N GLY A 127 2.66 -5.17 -1.61
CA GLY A 127 2.43 -4.81 -0.21
C GLY A 127 1.06 -5.22 0.32
N VAL A 128 0.67 -4.61 1.44
CA VAL A 128 -0.67 -4.77 2.05
C VAL A 128 -1.39 -3.43 1.98
N VAL A 129 -2.67 -3.44 1.61
CA VAL A 129 -3.52 -2.26 1.53
C VAL A 129 -4.86 -2.59 2.17
N THR A 130 -5.30 -1.80 3.14
CA THR A 130 -6.61 -1.94 3.80
C THR A 130 -7.44 -0.70 3.54
N MET A 131 -8.64 -0.92 3.03
CA MET A 131 -9.62 0.13 2.74
C MET A 131 -10.89 -0.10 3.53
N ASN A 132 -11.50 0.98 3.98
CA ASN A 132 -12.88 0.97 4.44
C ASN A 132 -13.76 1.49 3.30
N LEU A 133 -14.49 0.58 2.65
CA LEU A 133 -15.33 0.88 1.50
C LEU A 133 -16.78 0.53 1.83
N LEU A 134 -17.65 1.54 1.81
CA LEU A 134 -19.09 1.36 2.00
C LEU A 134 -19.46 0.58 3.28
N GLY A 135 -18.66 0.72 4.34
CA GLY A 135 -18.85 0.03 5.62
C GLY A 135 -18.16 -1.32 5.74
N HIS A 136 -17.43 -1.77 4.72
CA HIS A 136 -16.67 -3.01 4.72
C HIS A 136 -15.17 -2.75 4.80
N GLU A 137 -14.47 -3.54 5.62
CA GLU A 137 -13.02 -3.57 5.65
C GLU A 137 -12.50 -4.53 4.59
N ILE A 138 -11.85 -4.00 3.56
CA ILE A 138 -11.29 -4.76 2.44
C ILE A 138 -9.77 -4.64 2.49
N GLU A 139 -9.11 -5.75 2.77
CA GLU A 139 -7.65 -5.84 2.85
C GLU A 139 -7.09 -6.71 1.70
N LEU A 140 -6.21 -6.10 0.92
CA LEU A 140 -5.52 -6.71 -0.21
C LEU A 140 -4.17 -7.23 0.29
N MET A 141 -4.05 -8.55 0.45
CA MET A 141 -2.77 -9.19 0.76
C MET A 141 -2.28 -10.01 -0.44
N PRO A 142 -0.95 -10.16 -0.63
CA PRO A 142 -0.43 -10.98 -1.73
C PRO A 142 -0.89 -12.44 -1.69
N ARG A 143 -1.20 -12.95 -0.48
CA ARG A 143 -1.62 -14.35 -0.27
C ARG A 143 -3.13 -14.56 -0.43
N THR A 144 -3.94 -13.56 -0.08
CA THR A 144 -5.40 -13.69 -0.01
C THR A 144 -6.04 -12.30 -0.01
N LEU A 145 -7.29 -12.23 -0.47
CA LEU A 145 -8.17 -11.11 -0.15
C LEU A 145 -8.73 -11.34 1.26
N VAL A 146 -8.96 -10.29 2.03
CA VAL A 146 -9.70 -10.35 3.29
C VAL A 146 -10.82 -9.33 3.22
N ILE A 147 -12.04 -9.75 3.52
CA ILE A 147 -13.20 -8.86 3.65
C ILE A 147 -13.80 -9.08 5.03
N ASP A 148 -13.92 -8.02 5.83
CA ASP A 148 -14.45 -8.06 7.19
C ASP A 148 -13.82 -9.19 8.03
N LYS A 149 -12.47 -9.25 7.99
CA LYS A 149 -11.64 -10.27 8.68
C LYS A 149 -11.82 -11.71 8.19
N LYS A 150 -12.56 -11.93 7.10
CA LYS A 150 -12.72 -13.24 6.47
C LYS A 150 -11.81 -13.37 5.25
N GLU A 151 -10.97 -14.39 5.25
CA GLU A 151 -10.09 -14.68 4.12
C GLU A 151 -10.87 -15.26 2.92
N ILE A 152 -10.61 -14.69 1.75
CA ILE A 152 -11.15 -15.09 0.45
C ILE A 152 -9.97 -15.37 -0.48
N PRO A 153 -9.78 -16.62 -0.93
CA PRO A 153 -8.73 -16.94 -1.89
C PRO A 153 -8.89 -16.17 -3.19
N TRP A 154 -7.77 -15.70 -3.76
CA TRP A 154 -7.77 -15.05 -5.08
C TRP A 154 -8.25 -15.96 -6.22
N SER A 155 -8.19 -17.29 -6.03
CA SER A 155 -8.56 -18.30 -7.02
C SER A 155 -10.05 -18.69 -7.02
N THR A 156 -10.95 -17.83 -6.50
CA THR A 156 -12.39 -18.10 -6.54
C THR A 156 -12.85 -18.37 -7.98
N LYS A 157 -13.57 -19.50 -8.17
CA LYS A 157 -14.01 -20.01 -9.48
C LYS A 157 -14.88 -19.01 -10.27
N GLU A 158 -15.46 -18.04 -9.59
CA GLU A 158 -16.40 -17.07 -10.13
C GLU A 158 -15.74 -15.72 -10.47
N GLY A 159 -14.48 -15.48 -10.04
CA GLY A 159 -13.75 -14.24 -10.30
C GLY A 159 -14.38 -12.97 -9.71
N ALA A 160 -15.42 -13.13 -8.88
CA ALA A 160 -16.18 -12.06 -8.27
C ALA A 160 -16.62 -12.43 -6.85
N VAL A 161 -16.71 -11.43 -5.98
CA VAL A 161 -17.30 -11.52 -4.64
C VAL A 161 -18.40 -10.49 -4.54
N ILE A 162 -19.58 -10.91 -4.08
CA ILE A 162 -20.70 -10.01 -3.82
C ILE A 162 -20.69 -9.65 -2.33
N VAL A 163 -20.79 -8.36 -2.05
CA VAL A 163 -20.84 -7.80 -0.70
C VAL A 163 -22.14 -7.01 -0.56
N PHE A 164 -22.88 -7.30 0.51
CA PHE A 164 -24.12 -6.61 0.86
C PHE A 164 -23.85 -5.58 1.95
N PRO A 165 -24.65 -4.50 2.03
CA PRO A 165 -24.45 -3.47 3.02
C PRO A 165 -24.51 -4.09 4.42
N PHE A 166 -23.66 -3.62 5.32
CA PHE A 166 -23.72 -4.02 6.72
C PHE A 166 -25.09 -3.62 7.31
N ASP A 167 -25.93 -4.60 7.66
CA ASP A 167 -27.22 -4.36 8.32
C ASP A 167 -26.90 -3.92 9.76
N SER A 168 -27.05 -2.62 10.07
CA SER A 168 -26.89 -2.12 11.43
C SER A 168 -28.09 -2.57 12.27
N LYS A 169 -28.11 -3.84 12.65
CA LYS A 169 -28.89 -4.32 13.78
C LYS A 169 -27.93 -4.63 14.90
N ASP A 170 -27.79 -3.65 15.78
CA ASP A 170 -27.86 -3.81 17.25
C ASP A 170 -27.81 -2.42 17.92
#